data_AF-A0A401U3C0-F1
#
_entry.id   AF-A0A401U3C0-F1
#
_cell.length_a   1.000
_cell.length_b   1.000
_cell.length_c   1.000
_cell.angle_alpha   90.00
_cell.angle_beta   90.00
_cell.angle_gamma   90.00
#
_symmetry.space_group_name_H-M   'P 1'
#
loop_
_entity.id
_entity.type
_entity.pdbx_description
1 polymer ?
#
loop_
_entity_poly.entity_id
_entity_poly.type
_entity_poly.pdbx_seq_one_letter_code
_entity_poly.pdbx_strand_id
1 'polypeptide(L)'
;SDFESYVKLNKKISAEVVGVVQAITDFAKLGDTVASHLAVKIADRQAILETLSVTQRLEKVLGLMESEISVLQVEKRIRSRVKRQMEKTQREYYLNEQMKAIQKELGDDEGRDELADLEEKISKTKLSKEAREKAQHELKKLRQMSPMSAEATVVRNYLDWLLSIPWGKKSK
;
A
#
# COMPACT_ATOMS: atom_id res chain seq x y z
N SER A 1 9.35 28.50 20.04
CA SER A 1 9.82 28.13 18.70
C SER A 1 10.09 26.64 18.57
N ASP A 2 10.98 26.01 19.35
CA ASP A 2 11.17 24.53 19.23
C ASP A 2 10.35 23.70 20.22
N PHE A 3 10.17 24.19 21.46
CA PHE A 3 9.33 23.53 22.46
C PHE A 3 7.86 23.43 22.03
N GLU A 4 7.32 24.45 21.37
CA GLU A 4 5.97 24.41 20.81
C GLU A 4 5.84 23.35 19.70
N SER A 5 6.86 23.22 18.86
CA SER A 5 6.93 22.17 17.83
C SER A 5 7.00 20.78 18.46
N TYR A 6 7.75 20.64 19.56
CA TYR A 6 7.81 19.41 20.35
C TYR A 6 6.44 19.05 20.95
N VAL A 7 5.73 19.99 21.58
CA VAL A 7 4.38 19.75 22.13
C VAL A 7 3.37 19.39 21.02
N LYS A 8 3.43 20.03 19.85
CA LYS A 8 2.58 19.68 18.69
C LYS A 8 2.81 18.26 18.18
N LEU A 9 4.04 17.74 18.30
CA LEU A 9 4.39 16.38 17.89
C LEU A 9 4.09 15.36 19.01
N ASN A 10 4.31 15.74 20.27
CA ASN A 10 4.07 14.91 21.43
C ASN A 10 2.69 15.16 22.05
N LYS A 11 1.69 14.41 21.56
CA LYS A 11 0.29 14.49 22.02
C LYS A 11 0.06 14.17 23.50
N LYS A 12 1.07 13.73 24.25
CA LYS A 12 0.96 13.47 25.70
C LYS A 12 1.06 14.75 26.53
N ILE A 13 1.61 15.83 25.98
CA ILE A 13 1.80 17.10 26.68
C ILE A 13 0.65 18.02 26.31
N SER A 14 0.00 18.60 27.33
CA SER A 14 -1.07 19.58 27.12
C SER A 14 -0.52 20.87 26.51
N ALA A 15 -1.28 21.49 25.61
CA ALA A 15 -0.94 22.79 25.03
C ALA A 15 -0.86 23.90 26.09
N GLU A 16 -1.52 23.74 27.24
CA GLU A 16 -1.45 24.66 28.38
C GLU A 16 -0.03 24.79 28.94
N VAL A 17 0.77 23.71 28.87
CA VAL A 17 2.16 23.70 29.34
C VAL A 17 3.02 24.69 28.54
N VAL A 18 2.71 24.91 27.26
CA VAL A 18 3.42 25.91 26.44
C VAL A 18 3.21 27.31 27.00
N GLY A 19 1.98 27.64 27.41
CA GLY A 19 1.66 28.93 28.02
C GLY A 19 2.38 29.14 29.35
N VAL A 20 2.48 28.09 30.18
CA VAL A 20 3.24 28.13 31.44
C VAL A 20 4.72 28.37 31.17
N VAL A 21 5.33 27.63 30.24
CA VAL A 21 6.76 27.77 29.92
C VAL A 21 7.09 29.16 29.35
N GLN A 22 6.21 29.73 28.54
CA GLN A 22 6.38 31.09 28.00
C GLN A 22 6.30 32.19 29.07
N ALA A 23 5.58 31.94 30.17
CA ALA A 23 5.45 32.88 31.27
C ALA A 23 6.66 32.84 32.25
N ILE A 24 7.55 31.84 32.14
CA ILE A 24 8.72 31.73 33.00
C ILE A 24 9.80 32.72 32.56
N THR A 25 10.14 33.65 33.45
CA THR A 25 11.22 34.64 33.26
C THR A 25 12.58 34.16 33.76
N ASP A 26 12.60 33.22 34.70
CA ASP A 26 13.81 32.64 35.27
C ASP A 26 14.33 31.50 34.37
N PHE A 27 15.46 31.73 33.71
CA PHE A 27 16.12 30.78 32.82
C PHE A 27 16.47 29.44 33.50
N ALA A 28 16.76 29.46 34.81
CA ALA A 28 17.03 28.23 35.54
C ALA A 28 15.76 27.37 35.62
N LYS A 29 14.65 27.97 36.04
CA LYS A 29 13.34 27.30 36.12
C LYS A 29 12.81 26.89 34.76
N LEU A 30 13.09 27.67 33.71
CA LEU A 30 12.68 27.35 32.35
C LEU A 30 13.33 26.03 31.90
N GLY A 31 14.64 25.91 32.07
CA GLY A 31 15.37 24.69 31.72
C GLY A 31 14.87 23.46 32.48
N ASP A 32 14.64 23.60 33.79
CA ASP A 32 14.17 22.51 34.65
C ASP A 32 12.72 22.09 34.30
N THR A 33 11.85 23.06 34.01
CA THR A 33 10.46 22.81 33.60
C THR A 33 10.41 22.11 32.25
N VAL A 34 11.16 22.58 31.26
CA VAL A 34 11.23 21.93 29.94
C VAL A 34 11.80 20.51 30.08
N ALA A 35 12.88 20.32 30.84
CA ALA A 35 13.50 19.01 31.07
C ALA A 35 12.52 18.00 31.70
N SER A 36 11.62 18.45 32.58
CA SER A 36 10.61 17.59 33.21
C SER A 36 9.60 16.99 32.21
N HIS A 37 9.35 17.70 31.10
CA HIS A 37 8.43 17.27 30.05
C HIS A 37 9.11 16.54 28.89
N LEU A 38 10.44 16.44 28.90
CA LEU A 38 11.19 15.65 27.92
C LEU A 38 11.13 14.15 28.27
N ALA A 39 10.84 13.33 27.25
CA ALA A 39 10.79 11.87 27.36
C ALA A 39 12.19 11.23 27.22
N VAL A 40 13.17 11.75 27.97
CA VAL A 40 14.58 11.30 27.92
C VAL A 40 14.89 10.23 28.97
N LYS A 41 16.00 9.51 28.78
CA LYS A 41 16.45 8.46 29.71
C LYS A 41 16.83 9.06 31.07
N ILE A 42 16.77 8.23 32.11
CA ILE A 42 17.13 8.65 33.48
C ILE A 42 18.57 9.17 33.54
N ALA A 43 19.50 8.55 32.81
CA ALA A 43 20.89 9.01 32.74
C ALA A 43 21.00 10.45 32.22
N ASP A 44 20.24 10.80 31.19
CA ASP A 44 20.24 12.16 30.63
C ASP A 44 19.61 13.17 31.60
N ARG A 45 18.55 12.77 32.32
CA ARG A 45 17.94 13.61 33.37
C ARG A 45 18.91 13.92 34.50
N GLN A 46 19.64 12.90 34.96
CA GLN A 46 20.67 13.06 35.98
C GLN A 46 21.76 14.01 35.50
N ALA A 47 22.21 13.85 34.26
CA ALA A 47 23.26 14.67 33.69
C ALA A 47 22.83 16.15 33.50
N ILE A 48 21.53 16.45 33.39
CA ILE A 48 20.98 17.82 33.41
C ILE A 48 21.02 18.38 34.83
N LEU A 49 20.64 17.58 35.84
CA LEU A 49 20.64 17.98 37.25
C LEU A 49 22.06 18.28 37.77
N GLU A 50 23.06 17.54 37.31
CA GLU A 50 24.47 17.73 37.68
C GLU A 50 25.09 19.00 37.05
N THR A 51 24.43 19.61 36.06
CA THR A 51 24.94 20.79 35.37
C THR A 51 24.54 22.05 36.13
N LEU A 52 25.49 22.63 36.88
CA LEU A 52 25.28 23.82 37.71
C LEU A 52 25.15 25.12 36.89
N SER A 53 25.79 25.18 35.72
CA SER A 53 25.71 26.35 34.84
C SER A 53 24.39 26.37 34.08
N VAL A 54 23.60 27.43 34.29
CA VAL A 54 22.29 27.60 33.64
C VAL A 54 22.40 27.58 32.12
N THR A 55 23.42 28.23 31.56
CA THR A 55 23.64 28.28 30.10
C THR A 55 23.91 26.89 29.53
N GLN A 56 24.84 26.14 30.13
CA GLN A 56 25.18 24.79 29.69
C GLN A 56 23.99 23.83 29.85
N ARG A 57 23.20 24.01 30.92
CA ARG A 57 22.01 23.22 31.16
C ARG A 57 20.95 23.46 30.08
N LEU A 58 20.74 24.72 29.68
CA LEU A 58 19.82 25.07 28.60
C LEU A 58 20.27 24.51 27.25
N GLU A 59 21.56 24.60 26.91
CA GLU A 59 22.12 24.01 25.69
C GLU A 59 21.89 22.49 25.64
N LYS A 60 22.12 21.81 26.77
CA LYS A 60 21.90 20.37 26.88
C LYS A 60 20.43 19.98 26.73
N VAL A 61 19.54 20.72 27.37
CA VAL A 61 18.07 20.53 27.24
C VAL A 61 17.62 20.78 25.80
N LEU A 62 18.16 21.81 25.13
CA LEU A 62 17.86 22.11 23.74
C LEU A 62 18.31 20.98 22.82
N GLY A 63 19.55 20.50 22.94
CA GLY A 63 20.06 19.39 22.11
C GLY A 63 19.27 18.09 22.29
N LEU A 64 18.87 17.77 23.53
CA LEU A 64 18.00 16.63 23.80
C LEU A 64 16.62 16.82 23.15
N MET A 65 16.04 18.01 23.26
CA MET A 65 14.76 18.33 22.63
C MET A 65 14.82 18.21 21.11
N GLU A 66 15.87 18.71 20.45
CA GLU A 66 16.06 18.59 19.01
C GLU A 66 16.16 17.13 18.56
N SER A 67 16.91 16.31 19.30
CA SER A 67 17.02 14.88 19.01
C SER A 67 15.66 14.18 19.08
N GLU A 68 14.86 14.52 20.09
CA GLU A 68 13.53 13.94 20.31
C GLU A 68 12.53 14.39 19.24
N ILE A 69 12.58 15.67 18.84
CA ILE A 69 11.79 16.18 17.71
C ILE A 69 12.11 15.40 16.43
N SER A 70 13.38 15.15 16.15
CA SER A 70 13.81 14.37 14.97
C SER A 70 13.22 12.97 14.98
N VAL A 71 13.29 12.27 16.11
CA VAL A 71 12.70 10.92 16.28
C VAL A 71 11.19 10.96 16.05
N LEU A 72 10.47 11.88 16.70
CA LEU A 72 9.01 12.03 16.55
C LEU A 72 8.60 12.37 15.11
N GLN A 73 9.38 13.17 14.39
CA GLN A 73 9.13 13.48 12.98
C GLN A 73 9.29 12.25 12.08
N VAL A 74 10.30 11.40 12.34
CA VAL A 74 10.51 10.15 11.63
C VAL A 74 9.34 9.20 11.90
N GLU A 75 8.94 9.03 13.17
CA GLU A 75 7.78 8.22 13.54
C GLU A 75 6.49 8.70 12.86
N LYS A 76 6.26 10.02 12.81
CA LYS A 76 5.11 10.61 12.12
C LYS A 76 5.12 10.30 10.62
N ARG A 77 6.29 10.38 9.97
CA ARG A 77 6.47 10.01 8.55
C ARG A 77 6.21 8.53 8.31
N ILE A 78 6.69 7.64 9.19
CA ILE A 78 6.43 6.21 9.10
C ILE A 78 4.92 5.93 9.24
N ARG A 79 4.29 6.51 10.27
CA ARG A 79 2.85 6.34 10.53
C ARG A 79 1.99 6.80 9.35
N SER A 80 2.32 7.93 8.73
CA SER A 80 1.57 8.42 7.57
C SER A 80 1.75 7.53 6.34
N ARG A 81 2.95 7.00 6.12
CA ARG A 81 3.22 6.04 5.04
C ARG A 81 2.46 4.73 5.24
N VAL A 82 2.48 4.18 6.46
CA VAL A 82 1.72 2.96 6.80
C VAL A 82 0.23 3.18 6.61
N LYS A 83 -0.32 4.31 7.07
CA LYS A 83 -1.75 4.63 6.90
C LYS A 83 -2.15 4.68 5.43
N ARG A 84 -1.37 5.39 4.58
CA ARG A 84 -1.62 5.46 3.13
C ARG A 84 -1.56 4.09 2.46
N GLN A 85 -0.59 3.26 2.84
CA GLN A 85 -0.45 1.92 2.29
C GLN A 85 -1.65 1.04 2.68
N MET A 86 -2.08 1.11 3.94
CA MET A 86 -3.24 0.35 4.44
C MET A 86 -4.53 0.77 3.74
N GLU A 87 -4.77 2.08 3.57
CA GLU A 87 -5.93 2.59 2.82
C GLU A 87 -5.92 2.14 1.36
N LYS A 88 -4.75 2.09 0.72
CA LYS A 88 -4.61 1.58 -0.66
C LYS A 88 -4.96 0.09 -0.72
N THR A 89 -4.39 -0.74 0.16
CA THR A 89 -4.65 -2.18 0.19
C THR A 89 -6.11 -2.48 0.52
N GLN A 90 -6.72 -1.75 1.45
CA GLN A 90 -8.15 -1.92 1.77
C GLN A 90 -9.05 -1.52 0.61
N ARG A 91 -8.72 -0.44 -0.11
CA ARG A 91 -9.44 -0.03 -1.32
C ARG A 91 -9.32 -1.07 -2.42
N GLU A 92 -8.12 -1.58 -2.69
CA GLU A 92 -7.89 -2.64 -3.68
C GLU A 92 -8.64 -3.92 -3.32
N TYR A 93 -8.60 -4.33 -2.04
CA TYR A 93 -9.36 -5.48 -1.54
C TYR A 93 -10.86 -5.31 -1.77
N TYR A 94 -11.41 -4.16 -1.39
CA TYR A 94 -12.84 -3.85 -1.56
C TYR A 94 -13.25 -3.85 -3.04
N LEU A 95 -12.46 -3.21 -3.90
CA LEU A 95 -12.72 -3.17 -5.35
C LEU A 95 -12.66 -4.57 -5.98
N ASN A 96 -11.72 -5.41 -5.56
CA ASN A 96 -11.63 -6.78 -6.05
C ASN A 96 -12.83 -7.63 -5.62
N GLU A 97 -13.29 -7.50 -4.38
CA GLU A 97 -14.51 -8.18 -3.93
C GLU A 97 -15.75 -7.65 -4.67
N GLN A 98 -15.84 -6.35 -4.94
CA GLN A 98 -16.90 -5.81 -5.79
C GLN A 98 -16.84 -6.38 -7.21
N MET A 99 -15.65 -6.46 -7.82
CA MET A 99 -15.49 -7.05 -9.16
C MET A 99 -15.91 -8.51 -9.20
N LYS A 100 -15.56 -9.31 -8.19
CA LYS A 100 -16.01 -10.72 -8.10
C LYS A 100 -17.52 -10.83 -7.95
N ALA A 101 -18.13 -9.97 -7.12
CA ALA A 101 -19.57 -9.94 -6.98
C ALA A 101 -20.25 -9.56 -8.31
N ILE A 102 -19.74 -8.53 -8.99
CA ILE A 102 -20.21 -8.11 -10.32
C ILE A 102 -20.08 -9.24 -11.34
N GLN A 103 -18.94 -9.93 -11.41
CA GLN A 103 -18.73 -11.09 -12.30
C GLN A 103 -19.71 -12.23 -12.02
N LYS A 104 -20.01 -12.49 -10.74
CA LYS A 104 -20.99 -13.50 -10.33
C LYS A 104 -22.42 -13.09 -10.73
N GLU A 105 -22.79 -11.82 -10.58
CA GLU A 105 -24.10 -11.29 -10.99
C GLU A 105 -24.25 -11.21 -12.52
N LEU A 106 -23.16 -10.96 -13.25
CA LEU A 106 -23.11 -10.97 -14.72
C LEU A 106 -23.13 -12.39 -15.31
N GLY A 107 -23.04 -13.44 -14.49
CA GLY A 107 -23.06 -14.83 -14.96
C GLY A 107 -21.77 -15.32 -15.63
N ASP A 108 -20.63 -14.65 -15.39
CA ASP A 108 -19.34 -14.92 -16.08
C ASP A 108 -18.60 -16.19 -15.59
N ASP A 109 -19.32 -17.15 -15.00
CA ASP A 109 -18.78 -18.50 -14.78
C ASP A 109 -18.70 -19.28 -16.12
N GLU A 110 -19.44 -18.84 -17.15
CA GLU A 110 -19.41 -19.43 -18.50
C GLU A 110 -18.07 -19.19 -19.23
N GLY A 111 -17.39 -18.05 -19.03
CA GLY A 111 -16.16 -17.72 -19.77
C GLY A 111 -14.96 -18.61 -19.43
N ARG A 112 -14.94 -19.23 -18.25
CA ARG A 112 -13.92 -20.20 -17.84
C ARG A 112 -14.18 -21.60 -18.40
N ASP A 113 -15.45 -22.00 -18.44
CA ASP A 113 -15.87 -23.26 -19.07
C ASP A 113 -15.67 -23.21 -20.59
N GLU A 114 -15.98 -22.09 -21.25
CA GLU A 114 -15.75 -21.91 -22.69
C GLU A 114 -14.30 -22.14 -23.11
N LEU A 115 -13.34 -21.64 -22.33
CA LEU A 115 -11.91 -21.79 -22.63
C LEU A 115 -11.44 -23.24 -22.44
N ALA A 116 -12.01 -23.96 -21.47
CA ALA A 116 -11.75 -25.37 -21.26
C ALA A 116 -12.35 -26.21 -22.40
N ASP A 117 -13.57 -25.88 -22.83
CA ASP A 117 -14.25 -26.53 -23.95
C ASP A 117 -13.50 -26.35 -25.28
N LEU A 118 -12.99 -25.14 -25.55
CA LEU A 118 -12.17 -24.88 -26.74
C LEU A 118 -10.86 -25.68 -26.72
N GLU A 119 -10.20 -25.78 -25.57
CA GLU A 119 -8.98 -26.58 -25.42
C GLU A 119 -9.25 -28.07 -25.66
N GLU A 120 -10.38 -28.58 -25.13
CA GLU A 120 -10.79 -29.96 -25.34
C GLU A 120 -11.13 -30.23 -26.82
N LYS A 121 -11.85 -29.34 -27.49
CA LYS A 121 -12.18 -29.43 -28.93
C LYS A 121 -10.92 -29.42 -29.82
N ILE A 122 -9.93 -28.58 -29.52
CA ILE A 122 -8.64 -28.53 -30.24
C ILE A 122 -7.87 -29.86 -30.08
N SER A 123 -7.96 -30.49 -28.91
CA SER A 123 -7.30 -31.78 -28.66
C SER A 123 -7.96 -32.94 -29.40
N LYS A 124 -9.31 -32.98 -29.43
CA LYS A 124 -10.12 -34.04 -30.05
C LYS A 124 -10.13 -33.96 -31.58
N THR A 125 -10.04 -32.76 -32.15
CA THR A 125 -10.01 -32.57 -33.62
C THR A 125 -8.66 -32.99 -34.21
N LYS A 126 -8.73 -33.74 -35.33
CA LYS A 126 -7.55 -34.18 -36.08
C LYS A 126 -7.00 -33.07 -36.98
N LEU A 127 -6.58 -31.98 -36.35
CA LEU A 127 -5.95 -30.83 -37.01
C LEU A 127 -4.62 -31.24 -37.66
N SER A 128 -4.25 -30.55 -38.74
CA SER A 128 -2.87 -30.59 -39.24
C SER A 128 -1.90 -29.98 -38.21
N LYS A 129 -0.61 -30.31 -38.32
CA LYS A 129 0.41 -29.83 -37.37
C LYS A 129 0.45 -28.30 -37.30
N GLU A 130 0.40 -27.64 -38.46
CA GLU A 130 0.40 -26.17 -38.57
C GLU A 130 -0.89 -25.55 -37.99
N ALA A 131 -2.06 -26.15 -38.26
CA ALA A 131 -3.33 -25.65 -37.75
C ALA A 131 -3.44 -25.78 -36.22
N ARG A 132 -2.92 -26.87 -35.65
CA ARG A 132 -2.89 -27.08 -34.20
C ARG A 132 -2.01 -26.05 -33.49
N GLU A 133 -0.83 -25.77 -34.03
CA GLU A 133 0.09 -24.79 -33.46
C GLU A 133 -0.52 -23.37 -33.50
N LYS A 134 -1.18 -22.99 -34.60
CA LYS A 134 -1.91 -21.73 -34.71
C LYS A 134 -3.09 -21.65 -33.75
N ALA A 135 -3.89 -22.72 -33.62
CA ALA A 135 -5.02 -22.75 -32.69
C ALA A 135 -4.57 -22.61 -31.23
N GLN A 136 -3.49 -23.28 -30.82
CA GLN A 136 -2.92 -23.15 -29.48
C GLN A 136 -2.37 -21.74 -29.21
N HIS A 137 -1.72 -21.13 -30.19
CA HIS A 137 -1.22 -19.76 -30.06
C HIS A 137 -2.35 -18.75 -29.84
N GLU A 138 -3.43 -18.84 -30.63
CA GLU A 138 -4.57 -17.95 -30.51
C GLU A 138 -5.41 -18.23 -29.25
N LEU A 139 -5.53 -19.49 -28.80
CA LEU A 139 -6.12 -19.84 -27.50
C LEU A 139 -5.32 -19.21 -26.33
N LYS A 140 -3.98 -19.24 -26.40
CA LYS A 140 -3.13 -18.62 -25.39
C LYS A 140 -3.30 -17.10 -25.33
N LYS A 141 -3.47 -16.45 -26.47
CA LYS A 141 -3.83 -15.02 -26.53
C LYS A 141 -5.20 -14.76 -25.93
N LEU A 142 -6.21 -15.56 -26.29
CA LEU A 142 -7.57 -15.42 -25.77
C LEU A 142 -7.63 -15.49 -24.24
N ARG A 143 -6.83 -16.38 -23.63
CA ARG A 143 -6.67 -16.47 -22.15
C ARG A 143 -6.13 -15.19 -21.49
N GLN A 144 -5.39 -14.37 -22.21
CA GLN A 144 -4.79 -13.14 -21.69
C GLN A 144 -5.67 -11.91 -21.95
N MET A 145 -6.70 -12.04 -22.79
CA MET A 145 -7.62 -10.96 -23.14
C MET A 145 -8.81 -10.94 -22.17
N SER A 146 -9.41 -9.76 -22.00
CA SER A 146 -10.70 -9.64 -21.32
C SER A 146 -11.80 -10.32 -22.16
N PRO A 147 -12.66 -11.18 -21.59
CA PRO A 147 -13.73 -11.89 -22.32
C PRO A 147 -14.69 -10.95 -23.07
N MET A 148 -14.84 -9.72 -22.58
CA MET A 148 -15.71 -8.68 -23.16
C MET A 148 -15.01 -7.79 -24.20
N SER A 149 -13.72 -8.02 -24.49
CA SER A 149 -13.00 -7.24 -25.50
C SER A 149 -13.49 -7.59 -26.91
N ALA A 150 -13.63 -6.58 -27.78
CA ALA A 150 -13.93 -6.79 -29.19
C ALA A 150 -12.87 -7.70 -29.87
N GLU A 151 -11.62 -7.64 -29.44
CA GLU A 151 -10.54 -8.51 -29.92
C GLU A 151 -10.74 -9.97 -29.50
N ALA A 152 -11.23 -10.20 -28.28
CA ALA A 152 -11.51 -11.55 -27.78
C ALA A 152 -12.63 -12.21 -28.60
N THR A 153 -13.67 -11.45 -28.99
CA THR A 153 -14.74 -11.93 -29.87
C THR A 153 -14.22 -12.34 -31.25
N VAL A 154 -13.29 -11.59 -31.83
CA VAL A 154 -12.68 -11.93 -33.14
C VAL A 154 -11.88 -13.22 -33.06
N VAL A 155 -11.06 -13.37 -32.00
CA VAL A 155 -10.25 -14.58 -31.79
C VAL A 155 -11.13 -15.81 -31.51
N ARG A 156 -12.20 -15.65 -30.71
CA ARG A 156 -13.19 -16.71 -30.45
C ARG A 156 -13.84 -17.19 -31.76
N ASN A 157 -14.34 -16.26 -32.57
CA ASN A 157 -14.91 -16.58 -33.88
C ASN A 157 -13.91 -17.29 -34.78
N TYR A 158 -12.65 -16.86 -34.81
CA TYR A 158 -11.62 -17.53 -35.61
C TYR A 158 -11.40 -18.98 -35.17
N LEU A 159 -11.31 -19.23 -33.85
CA LEU A 159 -11.16 -20.58 -33.31
C LEU A 159 -12.39 -21.45 -33.60
N ASP A 160 -13.61 -20.91 -33.52
CA ASP A 160 -14.85 -21.61 -33.87
C ASP A 160 -14.91 -21.97 -35.37
N TRP A 161 -14.54 -21.04 -36.25
CA TRP A 161 -14.41 -21.32 -37.69
C TRP A 161 -13.38 -22.42 -37.96
N LEU A 162 -12.22 -22.36 -37.29
CA LEU A 162 -11.17 -23.36 -37.46
C LEU A 162 -11.62 -24.74 -36.98
N LEU A 163 -12.38 -24.83 -35.88
CA LEU A 163 -12.86 -26.08 -35.31
C LEU A 163 -14.10 -26.66 -36.03
N SER A 164 -14.92 -25.81 -36.64
CA SER A 164 -16.11 -26.24 -37.40
C SER A 164 -15.78 -26.87 -38.76
N ILE A 165 -14.58 -26.63 -39.29
CA ILE A 165 -14.13 -27.24 -40.54
C ILE A 165 -13.94 -28.76 -40.33
N PRO A 166 -14.46 -29.61 -41.24
CA PRO A 166 -14.38 -31.06 -41.11
C PRO A 166 -12.96 -31.58 -41.45
N TRP A 167 -12.02 -31.45 -40.51
CA TRP A 167 -10.67 -31.96 -40.65
C TRP A 167 -10.66 -33.47 -40.83
N GLY A 168 -10.13 -33.94 -41.96
CA GLY A 168 -9.97 -35.37 -42.25
C GLY A 168 -11.27 -36.13 -42.53
N LYS A 169 -12.42 -35.46 -42.69
CA LYS A 169 -13.64 -36.08 -43.23
C LYS A 169 -13.76 -35.72 -44.72
N LYS A 170 -13.62 -36.72 -45.58
CA LYS A 170 -13.93 -36.57 -47.01
C LYS A 170 -15.45 -36.67 -47.17
N SER A 171 -16.04 -35.80 -47.99
CA SER A 171 -17.40 -36.03 -48.50
C SER A 171 -17.42 -37.34 -49.29
N LYS A 172 -18.53 -38.09 -49.19
CA LYS A 172 -18.87 -39.09 -50.20
C LYS A 172 -19.05 -38.43 -51.56
#